data_AF-A0ABD6VKQ5-F1
#
_entry.id   AF-A0ABD6VKQ5-F1
#
_cell.length_a   1.000
_cell.length_b   1.000
_cell.length_c   1.000
_cell.angle_alpha   90.00
_cell.angle_beta   90.00
_cell.angle_gamma   90.00
#
_symmetry.space_group_name_H-M   'P 1'
#
loop_
_entity.id
_entity.type
_entity.pdbx_description
1 polymer ?
#
loop_
_entity_poly.entity_id
_entity_poly.type
_entity_poly.pdbx_seq_one_letter_code
_entity_poly.pdbx_strand_id
1 'polypeptide(L)' 'MPTTARLEARIPSELHALIKHAAELQGRTMTDFIITSTQEAAKRAVEETTILRLAIEDQKQFADSLLSE' A
#
# COMPACT_ATOMS: atom_id res chain seq x y z
N MET A 1 -2.40 25.05 5.72
CA MET A 1 -2.70 23.86 4.90
C MET A 1 -3.64 22.97 5.69
N PRO A 2 -4.67 22.35 5.10
CA PRO A 2 -5.56 21.47 5.84
C PRO A 2 -4.74 20.27 6.36
N THR A 3 -4.83 20.00 7.66
CA THR A 3 -4.07 18.96 8.37
C THR A 3 -4.70 17.56 8.26
N THR A 4 -5.88 17.45 7.64
CA THR A 4 -6.61 16.19 7.47
C THR A 4 -7.34 16.15 6.12
N ALA A 5 -7.49 14.94 5.57
CA ALA A 5 -8.29 14.66 4.38
C ALA A 5 -9.32 13.57 4.70
N ARG A 6 -10.49 13.61 4.06
CA ARG A 6 -11.57 12.63 4.29
C ARG A 6 -11.53 11.55 3.21
N LEU A 7 -11.54 10.29 3.65
CA LEU A 7 -11.67 9.14 2.76
C LEU A 7 -13.16 8.80 2.58
N GLU A 8 -13.68 8.99 1.37
CA GLU A 8 -15.06 8.68 1.01
C GLU A 8 -15.09 7.57 -0.04
N ALA A 9 -15.77 6.47 0.26
CA ALA A 9 -15.97 5.38 -0.69
C ALA A 9 -17.35 4.75 -0.48
N ARG A 10 -17.98 4.34 -1.58
CA ARG A 10 -19.17 3.47 -1.54
C ARG A 10 -18.71 2.04 -1.71
N ILE A 11 -19.13 1.17 -0.79
CA ILE A 11 -18.80 -0.25 -0.81
C ILE A 11 -20.07 -1.10 -0.78
N PRO A 12 -20.05 -2.31 -1.35
CA PRO A 12 -21.12 -3.28 -1.16
C PRO A 12 -21.37 -3.57 0.32
N SER A 13 -22.62 -3.84 0.69
CA SER A 13 -23.00 -4.14 2.08
C SER A 13 -22.27 -5.36 2.64
N GLU A 14 -22.02 -6.37 1.80
CA GLU A 14 -21.26 -7.56 2.17
C GLU A 14 -19.81 -7.22 2.54
N LEU A 15 -19.15 -6.36 1.76
CA LEU A 15 -17.80 -5.91 2.06
C LEU A 15 -17.76 -5.12 3.37
N HIS A 16 -18.76 -4.26 3.63
CA HIS A 16 -18.87 -3.57 4.90
C HIS A 16 -18.98 -4.54 6.08
N ALA A 17 -19.84 -5.57 5.97
CA ALA A 17 -20.01 -6.59 7.01
C ALA A 17 -18.71 -7.35 7.28
N LEU A 18 -17.99 -7.73 6.21
CA LEU A 18 -16.71 -8.41 6.30
C LEU A 18 -15.66 -7.55 7.03
N ILE A 19 -15.52 -6.28 6.64
CA ILE A 19 -14.55 -5.37 7.25
C ILE A 19 -14.87 -5.16 8.73
N LYS A 20 -16.15 -4.96 9.08
CA LYS A 20 -16.59 -4.80 10.46
C LYS A 20 -16.21 -6.03 11.29
N HIS A 21 -16.50 -7.22 10.79
CA HIS A 21 -16.17 -8.47 11.49
C HIS A 21 -14.66 -8.65 11.67
N ALA A 22 -13.86 -8.36 10.63
CA ALA A 22 -12.40 -8.43 10.71
C ALA A 22 -11.82 -7.45 11.74
N ALA A 23 -12.39 -6.25 11.86
CA ALA A 23 -12.00 -5.28 12.86
C ALA A 23 -12.33 -5.76 14.29
N GLU A 24 -13.53 -6.32 14.49
CA GLU A 24 -13.97 -6.92 15.76
C GLU A 24 -13.05 -8.07 16.19
N LEU A 25 -12.68 -8.97 15.26
CA LEU A 25 -11.75 -10.08 15.52
C LEU A 25 -10.36 -9.59 15.98
N GLN A 26 -9.95 -8.40 15.54
CA GLN A 26 -8.67 -7.78 15.93
C GLN A 26 -8.81 -6.83 17.13
N GLY A 27 -9.99 -6.75 17.75
CA GLY A 27 -10.23 -5.91 18.92
C GLY A 27 -10.13 -4.40 18.65
N ARG A 28 -10.35 -3.97 17.40
CA ARG A 28 -10.23 -2.57 16.97
C ARG A 28 -11.48 -2.06 16.26
N THR A 29 -11.59 -0.74 16.17
CA THR A 29 -12.70 -0.11 15.45
C THR A 29 -12.57 -0.34 13.94
N MET A 30 -13.69 -0.34 13.23
CA MET A 30 -13.69 -0.47 11.76
C MET A 30 -12.88 0.64 11.08
N THR A 31 -12.96 1.87 11.60
CA THR A 31 -12.18 3.01 11.09
C THR A 31 -10.68 2.77 11.26
N ASP A 32 -10.25 2.37 12.45
CA ASP A 32 -8.84 2.06 12.72
C ASP A 32 -8.33 0.93 11.80
N PHE A 33 -9.12 -0.14 11.68
CA PHE A 33 -8.83 -1.25 10.77
C PHE A 33 -8.62 -0.78 9.32
N ILE A 34 -9.52 0.05 8.80
CA ILE A 34 -9.42 0.57 7.42
C ILE A 34 -8.20 1.46 7.26
N ILE A 35 -7.94 2.38 8.21
CA ILE A 35 -6.82 3.31 8.11
C ILE A 35 -5.49 2.55 8.12
N THR A 36 -5.30 1.63 9.07
CA THR A 36 -4.07 0.82 9.13
C THR A 36 -3.90 -0.02 7.86
N SER A 37 -4.95 -0.74 7.43
CA SER A 37 -4.88 -1.61 6.25
C SER A 37 -4.58 -0.82 4.98
N THR A 38 -5.17 0.38 4.85
CA THR A 38 -4.92 1.28 3.71
C THR A 38 -3.50 1.82 3.73
N GLN A 39 -2.98 2.20 4.90
CA GLN A 39 -1.61 2.68 5.04
C GLN A 39 -0.59 1.57 4.70
N GLU A 40 -0.80 0.35 5.19
CA GLU A 40 0.05 -0.80 4.90
C GLU A 40 0.05 -1.13 3.40
N ALA A 41 -1.14 -1.22 2.79
CA ALA A 41 -1.28 -1.49 1.36
C ALA A 41 -0.64 -0.40 0.50
N ALA A 42 -0.85 0.88 0.84
CA ALA A 42 -0.26 2.00 0.11
C ALA A 42 1.27 2.00 0.23
N LYS A 43 1.82 1.79 1.43
CA LYS A 43 3.26 1.70 1.65
C LYS A 43 3.86 0.56 0.82
N ARG A 44 3.26 -0.62 0.88
CA ARG A 44 3.71 -1.78 0.11
C ARG A 44 3.67 -1.51 -1.40
N ALA A 45 2.60 -0.92 -1.92
CA ALA A 45 2.49 -0.60 -3.35
C ALA A 45 3.58 0.39 -3.81
N VAL A 46 3.91 1.38 -2.98
CA VAL A 46 4.98 2.35 -3.27
C VAL A 46 6.36 1.69 -3.20
N GLU A 47 6.61 0.86 -2.17
CA GLU A 47 7.86 0.13 -2.00
C GLU A 47 8.10 -0.85 -3.14
N GLU A 48 7.11 -1.67 -3.51
CA GLU A 48 7.19 -2.61 -4.63
C GLU A 48 7.55 -1.89 -5.93
N THR A 49 6.91 -0.75 -6.21
CA THR A 49 7.22 0.08 -7.39
C THR A 49 8.64 0.66 -7.35
N THR A 50 9.09 1.12 -6.18
CA THR A 50 10.40 1.77 -6.02
C THR A 50 11.55 0.77 -6.11
N ILE A 51 11.40 -0.40 -5.48
CA ILE A 51 12.40 -1.47 -5.52
C ILE A 51 12.58 -1.99 -6.95
N LEU A 52 11.48 -2.19 -7.69
CA LEU A 52 11.54 -2.59 -9.10
C LEU A 52 12.33 -1.58 -9.95
N ARG A 53 12.10 -0.27 -9.77
CA ARG A 53 12.80 0.77 -10.53
C ARG A 53 14.31 0.80 -10.23
N LEU A 54 14.69 0.79 -8.95
CA LEU A 54 16.09 0.81 -8.54
C LEU A 54 16.83 -0.45 -9.03
N ALA A 55 16.20 -1.62 -8.95
CA ALA A 55 16.79 -2.87 -9.46
C ALA A 55 17.03 -2.85 -10.98
N ILE A 56 16.14 -2.23 -11.76
CA ILE A 56 16.32 -2.08 -13.21
C ILE A 56 17.46 -1.10 -13.53
N GLU A 57 17.55 0.01 -12.80
CA GLU A 57 18.63 0.99 -12.95
C GLU A 57 20.00 0.36 -12.62
N ASP A 58 20.09 -0.39 -11.53
CA ASP A 58 21.31 -1.10 -11.12
C ASP A 58 21.69 -2.20 -12.11
N GLN A 59 20.73 -2.97 -12.62
CA GLN A 59 20.97 -3.98 -13.67
C GLN A 59 21.49 -3.35 -14.96
N LYS A 60 20.96 -2.17 -15.33
CA LYS A 60 21.42 -1.46 -16.51
C LYS A 60 22.86 -0.97 -16.34
N GLN A 61 23.18 -0.34 -15.22
CA GLN A 61 24.55 0.11 -14.95
C GLN A 61 25.54 -1.06 -14.91
N PHE A 62 25.14 -2.19 -14.31
CA PHE A 62 25.95 -3.39 -14.29
C PHE A 62 26.15 -3.99 -15.70
N ALA A 63 25.09 -4.09 -16.50
CA ALA A 63 25.17 -4.57 -17.88
C ALA A 63 26.02 -3.63 -18.76
N ASP A 64 25.85 -2.32 -18.63
CA ASP A 64 26.66 -1.31 -19.33
C ASP A 64 28.14 -1.47 -18.97
N SER A 65 28.47 -1.73 -17.69
CA SER A 65 29.85 -1.99 -17.25
C SER A 65 30.43 -3.29 -17.83
N LEU A 66 29.63 -4.35 -17.98
CA LEU A 66 30.09 -5.63 -18.55
C LEU A 66 30.26 -5.58 -20.07
N LEU A 67 29.47 -4.77 -20.76
CA LEU A 67 29.51 -4.61 -22.22
C LEU A 67 30.53 -3.56 -22.70
N SER A 68 31.06 -2.76 -21.77
CA SER A 68 32.07 -1.74 -22.05
C SER A 68 33.48 -2.11 -21.59
N GLU A 69 33.70 -3.37 -21.18
CA GLU A 69 35.01 -4.02 -21.03
C GLU A 69 35.48 -4.72 -22.31
#